data_AF-A0A849R9P4-F1
#
_entry.id   AF-A0A849R9P4-F1
#
_cell.length_a   1.000
_cell.length_b   1.000
_cell.length_c   1.000
_cell.angle_alpha   90.00
_cell.angle_beta   90.00
_cell.angle_gamma   90.00
#
_symmetry.space_group_name_H-M   'P 1'
#
loop_
_entity.id
_entity.type
_entity.pdbx_description
1 polymer ?
#
loop_
_entity_poly.entity_id
_entity_poly.type
_entity_poly.pdbx_seq_one_letter_code
_entity_poly.pdbx_strand_id
1 'polypeptide(L)'
;MSSQEIQGRKPLAEYPWRFDVDRLLDSYIGKNQDFRSFLFDCVMSLSYIDATAGLEKSVEYCNKCSSLFNAHIGFINLCSSCYEGGVWQYQKAAKPQSGALGKLSSEVILKFVEHISPTFKKILAIGGSDYADAYIEHSSGIKILAEVKSAPLLTYPLL
;
A
#
# COMPACT_ATOMS: atom_id res chain seq x y z
N MET A 1 0.71 -14.15 36.68
CA MET A 1 -0.17 -13.35 35.80
C MET A 1 -0.18 -14.05 34.45
N SER A 2 -1.32 -14.58 33.99
CA SER A 2 -1.39 -15.12 32.64
C SER A 2 -1.23 -13.95 31.68
N SER A 3 -0.28 -14.04 30.75
CA SER A 3 -0.17 -13.08 29.67
C SER A 3 -1.42 -13.24 28.81
N GLN A 4 -2.30 -12.25 28.78
CA GLN A 4 -3.34 -12.18 27.75
C GLN A 4 -2.66 -12.27 26.39
N GLU A 5 -3.12 -13.21 25.56
CA GLU A 5 -2.60 -13.37 24.22
C GLU A 5 -3.15 -12.24 23.34
N ILE A 6 -2.25 -11.45 22.75
CA ILE A 6 -2.64 -10.37 21.84
C ILE A 6 -3.25 -10.99 20.59
N GLN A 7 -4.50 -10.64 20.32
CA GLN A 7 -5.22 -11.05 19.12
C GLN A 7 -4.92 -10.08 17.97
N GLY A 8 -4.68 -10.63 16.79
CA GLY A 8 -4.42 -9.88 15.56
C GLY A 8 -4.29 -10.84 14.39
N ARG A 9 -4.24 -10.30 13.18
CA ARG A 9 -4.07 -11.07 11.94
C ARG A 9 -2.66 -10.90 11.37
N LYS A 10 -2.21 -11.87 10.58
CA LYS A 10 -0.99 -11.68 9.78
C LYS A 10 -1.18 -10.51 8.80
N PRO A 11 -0.11 -9.76 8.48
CA PRO A 11 -0.18 -8.71 7.47
C PRO A 11 -0.73 -9.26 6.15
N LEU A 12 -1.69 -8.53 5.57
CA LEU A 12 -2.35 -8.85 4.29
C LEU A 12 -3.15 -10.16 4.28
N ALA A 13 -3.51 -10.71 5.44
CA ALA A 13 -4.22 -11.99 5.52
C ALA A 13 -5.55 -11.99 4.74
N GLU A 14 -6.20 -10.85 4.60
CA GLU A 14 -7.50 -10.70 3.93
C GLU A 14 -7.39 -10.50 2.41
N TYR A 15 -6.17 -10.34 1.88
CA TYR A 15 -5.94 -10.01 0.47
C TYR A 15 -5.45 -11.24 -0.31
N PRO A 16 -6.12 -11.63 -1.42
CA PRO A 16 -5.76 -12.84 -2.17
C PRO A 16 -4.35 -12.76 -2.78
N TRP A 17 -3.92 -11.55 -3.14
CA TRP A 17 -2.60 -11.25 -3.74
C TRP A 17 -1.45 -11.21 -2.72
N ARG A 18 -1.67 -11.51 -1.43
CA ARG A 18 -0.62 -11.50 -0.40
C ARG A 18 0.58 -12.38 -0.75
N PHE A 19 0.34 -13.50 -1.42
CA PHE A 19 1.36 -14.46 -1.82
C PHE A 19 2.19 -13.96 -3.00
N ASP A 20 1.63 -13.10 -3.85
CA ASP A 20 2.38 -12.44 -4.91
C ASP A 20 3.37 -11.44 -4.32
N VAL A 21 2.96 -10.72 -3.26
CA VAL A 21 3.86 -9.84 -2.49
C VAL A 21 4.94 -10.64 -1.77
N ASP A 22 4.61 -11.79 -1.15
CA ASP A 22 5.60 -12.70 -0.57
C ASP A 22 6.67 -13.08 -1.60
N ARG A 23 6.23 -13.64 -2.75
CA ARG A 23 7.14 -14.08 -3.82
C ARG A 23 8.01 -12.95 -4.35
N LEU A 24 7.43 -11.76 -4.49
CA LEU A 24 8.11 -10.56 -4.96
C LEU A 24 9.16 -10.08 -3.95
N LEU A 25 8.82 -10.02 -2.67
CA LEU A 25 9.77 -9.67 -1.61
C LEU A 25 10.90 -10.71 -1.53
N ASP A 26 10.59 -12.01 -1.48
CA ASP A 26 11.59 -13.09 -1.45
C ASP A 26 12.57 -13.02 -2.62
N SER A 27 12.08 -12.61 -3.80
CA SER A 27 12.89 -12.51 -5.02
C SER A 27 13.89 -11.35 -5.01
N TYR A 28 13.65 -10.31 -4.21
CA TYR A 28 14.41 -9.04 -4.28
C TYR A 28 15.06 -8.62 -2.97
N ILE A 29 14.63 -9.15 -1.82
CA ILE A 29 15.02 -8.63 -0.51
C ILE A 29 16.51 -8.75 -0.21
N GLY A 30 17.19 -9.76 -0.77
CA GLY A 30 18.63 -9.95 -0.65
C GLY A 30 19.46 -9.37 -1.80
N LYS A 31 18.82 -8.86 -2.87
CA LYS A 31 19.52 -8.49 -4.11
C LYS A 31 19.92 -7.03 -4.18
N ASN A 32 19.03 -6.13 -3.77
CA ASN A 32 19.31 -4.69 -3.77
C ASN A 32 18.41 -3.97 -2.76
N GLN A 33 19.01 -3.37 -1.73
CA GLN A 33 18.26 -2.66 -0.69
C GLN A 33 17.62 -1.37 -1.23
N ASP A 34 18.27 -0.71 -2.19
CA ASP A 34 17.79 0.55 -2.79
C ASP A 34 16.51 0.34 -3.60
N PHE A 35 16.27 -0.89 -4.08
CA PHE A 35 15.07 -1.23 -4.85
C PHE A 35 13.83 -1.42 -3.97
N ARG A 36 13.98 -1.59 -2.65
CA ARG A 36 12.86 -1.89 -1.73
C ARG A 36 11.83 -0.77 -1.68
N SER A 37 12.28 0.49 -1.70
CA SER A 37 11.37 1.65 -1.67
C SER A 37 10.55 1.75 -2.95
N PHE A 38 11.18 1.56 -4.11
CA PHE A 38 10.47 1.50 -5.39
C PHE A 38 9.44 0.36 -5.42
N LEU A 39 9.85 -0.82 -4.95
CA LEU A 39 9.00 -1.99 -4.89
C LEU A 39 7.78 -1.77 -3.99
N PHE A 40 8.00 -1.10 -2.86
CA PHE A 40 6.94 -0.69 -1.96
C PHE A 40 5.96 0.27 -2.64
N ASP A 41 6.45 1.29 -3.35
CA ASP A 41 5.59 2.23 -4.08
C ASP A 41 4.78 1.54 -5.18
N CYS A 42 5.35 0.56 -5.89
CA CYS A 42 4.64 -0.26 -6.87
C CYS A 42 3.52 -1.08 -6.22
N VAL A 43 3.83 -1.83 -5.16
CA VAL A 43 2.84 -2.66 -4.45
C VAL A 43 1.74 -1.77 -3.90
N MET A 44 2.08 -0.65 -3.26
CA MET A 44 1.10 0.30 -2.74
C MET A 44 0.19 0.87 -3.82
N SER A 45 0.74 1.25 -4.98
CA SER A 45 -0.05 1.77 -6.10
C SER A 45 -1.02 0.72 -6.65
N LEU A 46 -0.58 -0.53 -6.79
CA LEU A 46 -1.43 -1.65 -7.20
C LEU A 46 -2.51 -1.96 -6.18
N SER A 47 -2.16 -2.00 -4.89
CA SER A 47 -3.12 -2.22 -3.81
C SER A 47 -4.15 -1.08 -3.74
N TYR A 48 -3.76 0.14 -4.08
CA TYR A 48 -4.67 1.29 -4.17
C TYR A 48 -5.74 1.08 -5.24
N ILE A 49 -5.33 0.58 -6.41
CA ILE A 49 -6.22 0.23 -7.51
C ILE A 49 -7.19 -0.87 -7.09
N ASP A 50 -6.68 -1.95 -6.50
CA ASP A 50 -7.47 -3.08 -5.99
C ASP A 50 -8.52 -2.64 -4.95
N ALA A 51 -8.14 -1.71 -4.06
CA ALA A 51 -9.04 -1.18 -3.03
C ALA A 51 -10.03 -0.11 -3.54
N THR A 52 -9.95 0.31 -4.79
CA THR A 52 -10.82 1.35 -5.36
C THR A 52 -12.02 0.72 -6.05
N ALA A 53 -13.17 0.72 -5.37
CA ALA A 53 -14.42 0.22 -5.93
C ALA A 53 -14.96 1.11 -7.07
N GLY A 54 -15.51 0.48 -8.12
CA GLY A 54 -16.13 1.20 -9.24
C GLY A 54 -15.13 1.94 -10.12
N LEU A 55 -13.90 1.41 -10.22
CA LEU A 55 -12.80 2.00 -10.97
C LEU A 55 -13.17 2.27 -12.44
N GLU A 56 -14.00 1.42 -13.04
CA GLU A 56 -14.51 1.56 -14.40
C GLU A 56 -15.26 2.87 -14.64
N LYS A 57 -15.87 3.44 -13.59
CA LYS A 57 -16.58 4.73 -13.63
C LYS A 57 -15.64 5.93 -13.46
N SER A 58 -14.39 5.67 -13.12
CA SER A 58 -13.35 6.68 -12.89
C SER A 58 -12.32 6.72 -14.02
N VAL A 59 -12.56 5.96 -15.10
CA VAL A 59 -11.75 6.04 -16.32
C VAL A 59 -12.08 7.33 -17.04
N GLU A 60 -11.08 8.18 -17.19
CA GLU A 60 -11.12 9.45 -17.90
C GLU A 60 -10.43 9.31 -19.26
N TYR A 61 -10.80 10.13 -20.24
CA TYR A 61 -10.17 10.15 -21.55
C TYR A 61 -9.60 11.53 -21.86
N CYS A 62 -8.32 11.61 -22.24
CA CYS A 62 -7.64 12.88 -22.51
C CYS A 62 -7.07 12.95 -23.93
N ASN A 63 -7.63 13.85 -24.75
CA ASN A 63 -7.19 14.07 -26.13
C ASN A 63 -5.83 14.80 -26.25
N LYS A 64 -5.22 15.18 -25.13
CA LYS A 64 -3.86 15.75 -25.08
C LYS A 64 -2.79 14.69 -24.84
N CYS A 65 -3.17 13.44 -24.53
CA CYS A 65 -2.23 12.33 -24.49
C CYS A 65 -1.63 12.14 -25.89
N SER A 66 -0.30 12.08 -25.96
CA SER A 66 0.47 11.93 -27.20
C SER A 66 0.39 10.52 -27.81
N SER A 67 -0.25 9.58 -27.12
CA SER A 67 -0.34 8.16 -27.51
C SER A 67 -1.78 7.72 -27.75
N LEU A 68 -1.95 6.57 -28.42
CA LEU A 68 -3.24 5.89 -28.57
C LEU A 68 -3.83 5.43 -27.22
N PHE A 69 -3.04 5.45 -26.14
CA PHE A 69 -3.48 5.24 -24.78
C PHE A 69 -3.90 6.59 -24.18
N ASN A 70 -5.13 7.00 -24.46
CA ASN A 70 -5.72 8.24 -23.95
C ASN A 70 -6.68 8.02 -22.77
N ALA A 71 -6.90 6.77 -22.37
CA ALA A 71 -7.69 6.40 -21.20
C ALA A 71 -6.78 6.28 -19.97
N HIS A 72 -7.17 6.91 -18.85
CA HIS A 72 -6.40 6.84 -17.61
C HIS A 72 -7.31 6.96 -16.39
N ILE A 73 -6.80 6.53 -15.23
CA ILE A 73 -7.45 6.76 -13.94
C ILE A 73 -6.74 7.93 -13.26
N GLY A 74 -7.52 8.91 -12.82
CA GLY A 74 -6.96 10.01 -12.04
C GLY A 74 -6.67 9.60 -10.60
N PHE A 75 -5.41 9.63 -10.16
CA PHE A 75 -5.06 9.43 -8.74
C PHE A 75 -4.95 10.76 -7.97
N ILE A 76 -4.97 11.88 -8.70
CA ILE A 76 -5.02 13.24 -8.18
C ILE A 76 -6.11 14.01 -8.92
N ASN A 77 -6.57 15.12 -8.31
CA ASN A 77 -7.59 15.99 -8.89
C ASN A 77 -7.05 16.90 -10.02
N LEU A 78 -6.22 16.35 -10.91
CA LEU A 78 -5.52 17.05 -11.98
C LEU A 78 -5.17 16.09 -13.11
N CYS A 79 -5.54 16.42 -14.36
CA CYS A 79 -5.09 15.67 -15.52
C CYS A 79 -3.62 16.01 -15.85
N SER A 80 -2.71 15.07 -15.61
CA SER A 80 -1.27 15.25 -15.83
C SER A 80 -0.94 15.65 -17.26
N SER A 81 -1.50 14.96 -18.26
CA SER A 81 -1.21 15.25 -19.68
C SER A 81 -1.64 16.65 -20.12
N CYS A 82 -2.77 17.15 -19.62
CA CYS A 82 -3.18 18.54 -19.86
C CYS A 82 -2.24 19.53 -19.18
N TYR A 83 -1.85 19.23 -17.93
CA TYR A 83 -0.98 20.09 -17.12
C TYR A 83 0.42 20.23 -17.72
N GLU A 84 1.01 19.14 -18.21
CA GLU A 84 2.27 19.15 -18.95
C GLU A 84 2.19 20.02 -20.21
N GLY A 85 1.01 20.09 -20.85
CA GLY A 85 0.71 20.99 -21.95
C GLY A 85 0.42 22.44 -21.54
N GLY A 86 0.62 22.81 -20.27
CA GLY A 86 0.39 24.16 -19.74
C GLY A 86 -1.07 24.49 -19.43
N VAL A 87 -1.96 23.50 -19.42
CA VAL A 87 -3.40 23.70 -19.20
C VAL A 87 -3.83 23.01 -17.91
N TRP A 88 -4.33 23.78 -16.94
CA TRP A 88 -4.97 23.20 -15.77
C TRP A 88 -6.32 22.61 -16.17
N GLN A 89 -6.48 21.31 -15.97
CA GLN A 89 -7.72 20.59 -16.23
C GLN A 89 -8.05 19.73 -15.03
N TYR A 90 -9.22 19.97 -14.44
CA TYR A 90 -9.75 19.13 -13.38
C TYR A 90 -10.10 17.74 -13.92
N GLN A 91 -9.72 16.72 -13.15
CA GLN A 91 -10.27 15.38 -13.21
C GLN A 91 -10.58 14.97 -11.78
N LYS A 92 -11.47 14.00 -11.57
CA LYS A 92 -11.73 13.52 -10.21
C LYS A 92 -10.74 12.42 -9.84
N ALA A 93 -10.10 12.54 -8.67
CA ALA A 93 -9.29 11.46 -8.12
C ALA A 93 -10.17 10.25 -7.77
N ALA A 94 -9.87 9.11 -8.36
CA ALA A 94 -10.31 7.80 -7.90
C ALA A 94 -9.53 7.46 -6.63
N LYS A 95 -10.23 7.17 -5.53
CA LYS A 95 -9.61 6.82 -4.26
C LYS A 95 -10.43 5.81 -3.49
N PRO A 96 -9.79 4.88 -2.75
CA PRO A 96 -10.46 4.05 -1.77
C PRO A 96 -11.17 4.91 -0.72
N GLN A 97 -12.14 4.32 -0.02
CA GLN A 97 -12.71 4.96 1.15
C GLN A 97 -11.62 5.20 2.22
N SER A 98 -11.66 6.35 2.91
CA SER A 98 -10.57 6.80 3.78
C SER A 98 -10.12 5.77 4.83
N GLY A 99 -11.06 4.99 5.39
CA GLY A 99 -10.74 3.93 6.36
C GLY A 99 -10.09 2.68 5.75
N ALA A 100 -10.41 2.36 4.49
CA ALA A 100 -9.84 1.23 3.77
C ALA A 100 -8.36 1.48 3.41
N LEU A 101 -8.04 2.72 3.02
CA LEU A 101 -6.67 3.10 2.63
C LEU A 101 -5.70 3.02 3.81
N GLY A 102 -6.06 3.57 4.96
CA GLY A 102 -5.23 3.53 6.17
C GLY A 102 -4.91 2.08 6.55
N LYS A 103 -5.95 1.25 6.69
CA LYS A 103 -5.82 -0.18 6.98
C LYS A 103 -4.89 -0.90 6.00
N LEU A 104 -5.15 -0.77 4.70
CA LEU A 104 -4.36 -1.42 3.66
C LEU A 104 -2.89 -0.98 3.71
N SER A 105 -2.64 0.32 3.77
CA SER A 105 -1.28 0.85 3.81
C SER A 105 -0.50 0.36 5.03
N SER A 106 -1.14 0.28 6.19
CA SER A 106 -0.52 -0.26 7.40
C SER A 106 -0.18 -1.74 7.23
N GLU A 107 -1.07 -2.53 6.64
CA GLU A 107 -0.80 -3.96 6.42
C GLU A 107 0.31 -4.21 5.40
N VAL A 108 0.41 -3.40 4.33
CA VAL A 108 1.53 -3.50 3.38
C VAL A 108 2.85 -3.13 4.05
N ILE A 109 2.90 -2.07 4.87
CA ILE A 109 4.09 -1.71 5.64
C ILE A 109 4.54 -2.87 6.53
N LEU A 110 3.60 -3.45 7.31
CA LEU A 110 3.90 -4.57 8.19
C LEU A 110 4.39 -5.80 7.42
N LYS A 111 3.89 -6.02 6.21
CA LYS A 111 4.36 -7.10 5.34
C LYS A 111 5.83 -6.92 4.92
N PHE A 112 6.19 -5.71 4.52
CA PHE A 112 7.58 -5.39 4.19
C PHE A 112 8.49 -5.53 5.41
N VAL A 113 8.05 -5.06 6.58
CA VAL A 113 8.80 -5.22 7.84
C VAL A 113 9.01 -6.70 8.18
N GLU A 114 7.99 -7.55 8.02
CA GLU A 114 8.06 -9.01 8.24
C GLU A 114 9.18 -9.64 7.41
N HIS A 115 9.34 -9.24 6.16
CA HIS A 115 10.37 -9.82 5.29
C HIS A 115 11.75 -9.18 5.52
N ILE A 116 11.82 -7.87 5.77
CA ILE A 116 13.11 -7.15 5.89
C ILE A 116 13.81 -7.44 7.21
N SER A 117 13.05 -7.79 8.25
CA SER A 117 13.57 -7.91 9.61
C SER A 117 13.47 -9.36 10.11
N PRO A 118 14.43 -10.24 9.78
CA PRO A 118 14.39 -11.66 10.15
C PRO A 118 14.46 -11.90 11.66
N THR A 119 14.82 -10.87 12.43
CA THR A 119 14.86 -10.95 13.89
C THR A 119 13.49 -10.84 14.54
N PHE A 120 12.44 -10.44 13.80
CA PHE A 120 11.06 -10.45 14.27
C PHE A 120 10.42 -11.80 13.95
N LYS A 121 10.03 -12.53 15.01
CA LYS A 121 9.44 -13.88 14.86
C LYS A 121 7.92 -13.86 14.73
N LYS A 122 7.26 -12.75 15.09
CA LYS A 122 5.81 -12.58 15.00
C LYS A 122 5.50 -11.12 14.71
N ILE A 123 4.72 -10.86 13.66
CA ILE A 123 4.15 -9.55 13.34
C ILE A 123 2.66 -9.75 13.13
N LEU A 124 1.84 -8.96 13.82
CA LEU A 124 0.39 -8.97 13.71
C LEU A 124 -0.12 -7.55 13.44
N ALA A 125 -1.09 -7.43 12.55
CA ALA A 125 -1.97 -6.28 12.43
C ALA A 125 -3.15 -6.46 13.40
N ILE A 126 -3.36 -5.48 14.29
CA ILE A 126 -4.44 -5.48 15.29
C ILE A 126 -5.63 -4.68 14.74
N GLY A 127 -5.36 -3.54 14.10
CA GLY A 127 -6.35 -2.69 13.45
C GLY A 127 -6.57 -1.35 14.19
N GLY A 128 -6.86 -0.29 13.43
CA GLY A 128 -6.81 1.10 13.90
C GLY A 128 -7.92 1.59 14.84
N SER A 129 -8.68 0.68 15.48
CA SER A 129 -9.68 1.02 16.51
C SER A 129 -9.34 0.50 17.90
N ASP A 130 -8.25 -0.25 18.03
CA ASP A 130 -7.78 -0.83 19.29
C ASP A 130 -6.67 0.04 19.93
N TYR A 131 -5.92 -0.54 20.88
CA TYR A 131 -4.84 0.11 21.64
C TYR A 131 -3.51 0.27 20.86
N ALA A 132 -3.40 -0.33 19.67
CA ALA A 132 -2.25 -0.20 18.76
C ALA A 132 -2.64 -0.70 17.35
N ASP A 133 -1.91 -0.25 16.32
CA ASP A 133 -2.11 -0.75 14.95
C ASP A 133 -1.47 -2.13 14.74
N ALA A 134 -0.35 -2.39 15.41
CA ALA A 134 0.44 -3.60 15.23
C ALA A 134 1.08 -4.11 16.52
N TYR A 135 1.31 -5.43 16.55
CA TYR A 135 2.15 -6.11 17.54
C TYR A 135 3.31 -6.79 16.85
N ILE A 136 4.52 -6.58 17.38
CA ILE A 136 5.76 -7.19 16.90
C ILE A 136 6.45 -7.88 18.07
N GLU A 137 6.87 -9.12 17.86
CA GLU A 137 7.66 -9.89 18.80
C GLU A 137 9.04 -10.17 18.23
N HIS A 138 10.06 -9.65 18.90
CA HIS A 138 11.45 -9.92 18.58
C HIS A 138 11.87 -11.32 19.04
N SER A 139 12.86 -11.90 18.37
CA SER A 139 13.46 -13.21 18.70
C SER A 139 13.98 -13.30 20.14
N SER A 140 14.42 -12.17 20.72
CA SER A 140 14.81 -12.08 22.14
C SER A 140 13.66 -12.13 23.15
N GLY A 141 12.40 -12.13 22.68
CA GLY A 141 11.20 -12.08 23.52
C GLY A 141 10.68 -10.68 23.83
N ILE A 142 11.35 -9.62 23.34
CA ILE A 142 10.85 -8.25 23.44
C ILE A 142 9.55 -8.11 22.64
N LYS A 143 8.55 -7.47 23.26
CA LYS A 143 7.23 -7.20 22.67
C LYS A 143 7.10 -5.71 22.40
N ILE A 144 6.68 -5.37 21.18
CA ILE A 144 6.55 -4.00 20.70
C ILE A 144 5.11 -3.81 20.23
N LEU A 145 4.42 -2.84 20.83
CA LEU A 145 3.16 -2.31 20.30
C LEU A 145 3.50 -1.08 19.47
N ALA A 146 3.00 -1.02 18.24
CA ALA A 146 3.36 0.01 17.28
C ALA A 146 2.12 0.69 16.70
N GLU A 147 2.24 2.00 16.52
CA GLU A 147 1.36 2.82 15.69
C GLU A 147 1.95 2.87 14.28
N VAL A 148 1.12 2.68 13.25
CA VAL A 148 1.54 2.74 11.86
C VAL A 148 0.94 3.98 11.21
N LYS A 149 1.81 4.94 10.89
CA LYS A 149 1.43 6.15 10.17
C LYS A 149 1.92 6.07 8.73
N SER A 150 1.01 6.10 7.77
CA SER A 150 1.31 6.27 6.35
C SER A 150 1.00 7.71 5.93
N ALA A 151 1.98 8.38 5.32
CA ALA A 151 1.84 9.69 4.67
C ALA A 151 1.73 9.47 3.15
N PRO A 152 1.28 10.46 2.34
CA PRO A 152 0.78 10.21 0.99
C PRO A 152 1.87 9.57 0.12
N LEU A 153 1.58 8.31 -0.22
CA LEU A 153 2.36 7.47 -1.10
C LEU A 153 2.30 8.05 -2.51
N LEU A 154 3.37 7.88 -3.28
CA LEU A 154 3.36 8.21 -4.69
C LEU A 154 2.39 7.26 -5.40
N THR A 155 1.13 7.67 -5.55
CA THR A 155 0.18 6.97 -6.42
C THR A 155 0.43 7.44 -7.84
N TYR A 156 1.26 6.71 -8.57
CA TYR A 156 1.45 6.97 -9.99
C TYR A 156 0.43 6.17 -10.80
N PRO A 157 -0.12 6.74 -11.88
CA PRO A 157 -0.94 5.96 -12.79
C PRO A 157 -0.09 4.83 -13.38
N LEU A 158 -0.55 3.60 -13.19
CA LEU A 158 -0.13 2.50 -14.07
C LEU A 158 -0.75 2.83 -15.44
N LEU A 159 0.08 3.34 -16.34
CA LEU A 159 -0.25 3.52 -17.76
C LEU A 159 -0.04 2.19 -18.50
#